data_AF-A0A379EGY8-F1
#
_entry.id   AF-A0A379EGY8-F1
#
_cell.length_a   1.000
_cell.length_b   1.000
_cell.length_c   1.000
_cell.angle_alpha   90.00
_cell.angle_beta   90.00
_cell.angle_gamma   90.00
#
_symmetry.space_group_name_H-M   'P 1'
#
loop_
_entity.id
_entity.type
_entity.pdbx_description
1 polymer ?
#
loop_
_entity_poly.entity_id
_entity_poly.type
_entity_poly.pdbx_seq_one_letter_code
_entity_poly.pdbx_strand_id
1 'polypeptide(L)'
;MVGKVWTSAPIASKLSEKFLNSKTILWNGPTGVFEFENFTHGSRAVAEAIAEATHNGAFSLVEEETVLCVNKFGLADQMSYVSTGGGALLEAIEGKRLPGIAAIED
;
A
#
# COMPACT_ATOMS: atom_id res chain seq x y z
N MET A 1 3.12 6.65 -17.19
CA MET A 1 2.59 7.85 -16.51
C MET A 1 1.92 7.36 -15.24
N VAL A 2 2.61 7.32 -14.11
CA VAL A 2 2.00 6.94 -12.83
C VAL A 2 1.36 8.20 -12.28
N GLY A 3 0.10 8.43 -12.63
CA GLY A 3 -0.65 9.59 -12.15
C GLY A 3 -0.91 9.43 -10.66
N LYS A 4 -0.45 10.40 -9.85
CA LYS A 4 -0.89 10.51 -8.45
C LYS A 4 -2.40 10.81 -8.46
N VAL A 5 -3.20 9.76 -8.26
CA VAL A 5 -4.66 9.87 -8.18
C VAL A 5 -5.01 10.41 -6.80
N TRP A 6 -5.51 11.64 -6.77
CA TRP A 6 -6.16 12.22 -5.60
C TRP A 6 -7.47 11.46 -5.35
N THR A 7 -7.53 10.70 -4.26
CA THR A 7 -8.64 9.77 -4.05
C THR A 7 -9.79 10.49 -3.37
N SER A 8 -10.84 10.81 -4.13
CA SER A 8 -12.09 11.32 -3.60
C SER A 8 -12.90 10.20 -2.92
N ALA A 9 -13.84 10.54 -2.03
CA ALA A 9 -14.65 9.56 -1.30
C ALA A 9 -15.35 8.50 -2.20
N PRO A 10 -15.88 8.83 -3.40
CA PRO A 10 -16.44 7.83 -4.31
C PRO A 10 -15.42 6.84 -4.88
N ILE A 11 -14.16 7.26 -5.02
CA ILE A 11 -13.07 6.39 -5.51
C ILE A 11 -12.63 5.45 -4.38
N ALA A 12 -12.56 5.94 -3.15
CA ALA A 12 -12.23 5.13 -1.98
C ALA A 12 -13.22 3.95 -1.82
N SER A 13 -14.53 4.22 -1.90
CA SER A 13 -15.56 3.16 -1.79
C SER A 13 -15.43 2.07 -2.85
N LYS A 14 -15.13 2.44 -4.11
CA LYS A 14 -14.92 1.46 -5.19
C LYS A 14 -13.64 0.65 -5.03
N LEU A 15 -12.60 1.25 -4.44
CA LEU A 15 -11.35 0.56 -4.14
C LEU A 15 -11.54 -0.44 -2.99
N SER A 16 -12.32 -0.08 -1.96
CA SER A 16 -12.61 -0.98 -0.83
C SER A 16 -13.21 -2.31 -1.28
N GLU A 17 -14.20 -2.29 -2.17
CA GLU A 17 -14.78 -3.52 -2.75
C GLU A 17 -13.74 -4.39 -3.46
N LYS A 18 -12.78 -3.77 -4.15
CA LYS A 18 -11.71 -4.52 -4.82
C LYS A 18 -10.71 -5.12 -3.84
N PHE A 19 -10.36 -4.40 -2.77
CA PHE A 19 -9.44 -4.90 -1.76
C PHE A 19 -10.03 -6.10 -1.01
N LEU A 20 -11.31 -6.03 -0.63
CA LEU A 20 -11.99 -7.12 0.06
C LEU A 20 -12.07 -8.42 -0.74
N ASN A 21 -12.04 -8.34 -2.08
CA ASN A 21 -12.04 -9.50 -2.97
C ASN A 21 -10.62 -9.94 -3.41
N SER A 22 -9.57 -9.24 -2.96
CA SER A 22 -8.19 -9.53 -3.34
C SER A 22 -7.54 -10.50 -2.35
N LYS A 23 -6.74 -11.45 -2.86
CA LYS A 23 -5.95 -12.37 -2.00
C LYS A 23 -4.59 -11.80 -1.59
N THR A 24 -4.05 -10.91 -2.41
CA THR A 24 -2.77 -10.26 -2.20
C THR A 24 -2.92 -8.79 -2.61
N ILE A 25 -2.46 -7.89 -1.74
CA ILE A 25 -2.56 -6.45 -1.93
C ILE A 25 -1.15 -5.87 -1.78
N LEU A 26 -0.68 -5.19 -2.82
CA LEU A 26 0.50 -4.33 -2.74
C LEU A 26 0.03 -2.88 -2.70
N TRP A 27 0.36 -2.17 -1.63
CA TRP A 27 0.04 -0.76 -1.47
C TRP A 27 1.31 0.10 -1.40
N ASN A 28 1.68 0.60 -2.58
CA ASN A 28 2.77 1.57 -2.74
C ASN A 28 2.19 2.98 -2.93
N GLY A 29 2.36 3.83 -1.92
CA GLY A 29 2.01 5.23 -1.95
C GLY A 29 0.62 5.53 -1.37
N PRO A 30 0.51 6.48 -0.42
CA PRO A 30 -0.77 6.95 0.09
C PRO A 30 -1.68 7.50 -1.02
N THR A 31 -2.96 7.20 -0.93
CA THR A 31 -4.01 7.68 -1.84
C THR A 31 -4.46 9.10 -1.47
N GLY A 32 -3.52 10.05 -1.43
CA GLY A 32 -3.76 11.44 -1.03
C GLY A 32 -2.58 12.06 -0.27
N VAL A 33 -2.70 13.35 0.07
CA VAL A 33 -1.71 14.06 0.90
C VAL A 33 -2.14 13.96 2.36
N PHE A 34 -1.85 12.80 2.94
CA PHE A 34 -2.23 12.43 4.31
C PHE A 34 -1.59 13.33 5.37
N GLU A 35 -0.63 14.15 5.01
CA GLU A 35 0.04 15.13 5.86
C GLU A 35 -0.93 16.25 6.30
N PHE A 36 -1.90 16.61 5.47
CA PHE A 36 -2.92 17.62 5.78
C PHE A 36 -4.26 16.96 6.16
N GLU A 37 -4.81 17.29 7.32
CA GLU A 37 -6.06 16.69 7.85
C GLU A 37 -7.25 16.77 6.89
N ASN A 38 -7.36 17.87 6.13
CA ASN A 38 -8.45 18.05 5.16
C ASN A 38 -8.41 17.02 4.01
N PHE A 39 -7.29 16.31 3.82
CA PHE A 39 -7.07 15.36 2.74
C PHE A 39 -6.76 13.94 3.24
N THR A 40 -6.91 13.65 4.53
CA THR A 40 -6.64 12.30 5.09
C THR A 40 -7.73 11.28 4.82
N HIS A 41 -8.97 11.71 4.54
CA HIS A 41 -10.12 10.83 4.49
C HIS A 41 -9.97 9.69 3.45
N GLY A 42 -9.47 10.01 2.25
CA GLY A 42 -9.26 9.02 1.20
C GLY A 42 -8.19 7.98 1.58
N SER A 43 -7.06 8.42 2.14
CA SER A 43 -5.99 7.52 2.58
C SER A 43 -6.40 6.65 3.77
N ARG A 44 -7.19 7.19 4.69
CA ARG A 44 -7.74 6.44 5.82
C ARG A 44 -8.70 5.35 5.35
N ALA A 45 -9.65 5.67 4.48
CA ALA A 45 -10.62 4.69 3.98
C ALA A 45 -9.94 3.53 3.23
N VAL A 46 -8.87 3.84 2.47
CA VAL A 46 -8.06 2.80 1.80
C VAL A 46 -7.30 1.96 2.83
N ALA A 47 -6.67 2.58 3.83
CA ALA A 47 -5.96 1.87 4.88
C ALA A 47 -6.89 0.92 5.68
N GLU A 48 -8.08 1.40 6.04
CA GLU A 48 -9.10 0.61 6.75
C GLU A 48 -9.58 -0.58 5.91
N ALA A 49 -9.82 -0.38 4.61
CA ALA A 49 -10.24 -1.46 3.72
C ALA A 49 -9.17 -2.54 3.51
N ILE A 50 -7.89 -2.13 3.45
CA ILE A 50 -6.77 -3.07 3.33
C ILE A 50 -6.57 -3.84 4.65
N ALA A 51 -6.71 -3.17 5.80
CA ALA A 51 -6.67 -3.81 7.11
C ALA A 51 -7.79 -4.86 7.24
N GLU A 52 -9.02 -4.52 6.82
CA GLU A 52 -10.15 -5.46 6.82
C GLU A 52 -9.90 -6.65 5.89
N ALA A 53 -9.42 -6.42 4.67
CA ALA A 53 -9.07 -7.50 3.75
C ALA A 53 -7.99 -8.42 4.33
N THR A 54 -7.00 -7.84 5.01
CA THR A 54 -5.92 -8.58 5.68
C THR A 54 -6.46 -9.46 6.80
N HIS A 55 -7.34 -8.90 7.64
CA HIS A 55 -8.03 -9.65 8.68
C HIS A 55 -8.86 -10.81 8.10
N ASN A 56 -9.46 -10.62 6.92
CA ASN A 56 -10.21 -11.64 6.20
C ASN A 56 -9.32 -12.68 5.46
N GLY A 57 -8.00 -12.62 5.64
CA GLY A 57 -7.04 -13.60 5.14
C GLY A 57 -6.32 -13.21 3.85
N ALA A 58 -6.45 -11.96 3.39
CA ALA A 58 -5.58 -11.44 2.34
C ALA A 58 -4.16 -11.16 2.88
N PHE A 59 -3.15 -11.24 2.02
CA PHE A 59 -1.80 -10.80 2.35
C PHE A 59 -1.60 -9.34 1.91
N SER A 60 -1.24 -8.44 2.83
CA SER A 60 -0.96 -7.03 2.53
C SER A 60 0.52 -6.69 2.65
N LEU A 61 1.04 -6.07 1.59
CA LEU A 61 2.41 -5.59 1.45
C LEU A 61 2.38 -4.07 1.32
N VAL A 62 2.92 -3.35 2.31
CA VAL A 62 2.96 -1.87 2.31
C VAL A 62 4.39 -1.36 2.18
N GLU A 63 4.60 -0.26 1.45
CA GLU A 63 5.92 0.39 1.32
C GLU A 63 6.15 1.48 2.37
N GLU A 64 7.41 1.86 2.56
CA GLU A 64 7.89 2.80 3.60
C GLU A 64 7.11 4.13 3.67
N GLU A 65 6.80 4.78 2.54
CA GLU A 65 5.98 6.01 2.55
C GLU A 65 4.55 5.74 3.05
N THR A 66 3.98 4.59 2.66
CA THR A 66 2.66 4.13 3.11
C THR A 66 2.65 3.81 4.62
N VAL A 67 3.78 3.37 5.18
CA VAL A 67 3.92 3.05 6.61
C VAL A 67 3.63 4.25 7.49
N LEU A 68 4.13 5.44 7.11
CA LEU A 68 3.87 6.69 7.83
C LEU A 68 2.36 7.01 7.88
N CYS A 69 1.67 6.74 6.78
CA CYS A 69 0.23 6.93 6.66
C CYS A 69 -0.57 5.95 7.54
N VAL A 70 -0.26 4.65 7.48
CA VAL A 70 -0.96 3.65 8.34
C VAL A 70 -0.63 3.82 9.82
N ASN A 71 0.59 4.25 10.17
CA ASN A 71 0.96 4.61 11.54
C ASN A 71 0.16 5.80 12.04
N LYS A 72 -0.02 6.85 11.21
CA LYS A 72 -0.85 8.01 11.56
C LYS A 72 -2.28 7.61 11.94
N PHE A 73 -2.81 6.53 11.35
CA PHE A 73 -4.15 6.03 11.63
C PHE A 73 -4.19 4.88 12.64
N GLY A 74 -3.05 4.43 13.18
CA GLY A 74 -2.98 3.32 14.14
C GLY A 74 -3.33 1.95 13.53
N LEU A 75 -3.06 1.76 12.24
CA LEU A 75 -3.40 0.53 11.49
C LEU A 75 -2.19 -0.34 11.14
N ALA A 76 -0.99 0.02 11.59
CA ALA A 76 0.25 -0.67 11.21
C ALA A 76 0.26 -2.14 11.62
N ASP A 77 -0.22 -2.45 12.82
CA ASP A 77 -0.30 -3.83 13.33
C ASP A 77 -1.33 -4.71 12.59
N GLN A 78 -2.13 -4.11 11.70
CA GLN A 78 -3.15 -4.79 10.90
C GLN A 78 -2.67 -5.08 9.47
N MET A 79 -1.40 -4.77 9.15
CA MET A 79 -0.77 -5.06 7.86
C MET A 79 0.10 -6.32 7.95
N SER A 80 0.21 -7.10 6.87
CA SER A 80 0.98 -8.36 6.91
C SER A 80 2.50 -8.14 6.84
N TYR A 81 2.96 -7.22 5.99
CA TYR A 81 4.38 -6.96 5.82
C TYR A 81 4.67 -5.52 5.39
N VAL A 82 5.72 -4.96 5.99
CA VAL A 82 6.26 -3.64 5.68
C VAL A 82 7.56 -3.80 4.87
N SER A 83 7.56 -3.29 3.65
CA SER A 83 8.73 -3.25 2.77
C SER A 83 9.49 -1.93 2.90
N THR A 84 10.80 -2.04 3.14
CA THR A 84 11.77 -0.95 3.03
C THR A 84 12.46 -0.93 1.66
N GLY A 85 11.98 -1.74 0.71
CA GLY A 85 12.60 -1.87 -0.61
C GLY A 85 12.32 -0.68 -1.54
N GLY A 86 11.32 0.15 -1.25
CA GLY A 86 10.92 1.28 -2.08
C GLY A 86 10.87 0.93 -3.57
N GLY A 87 11.56 1.75 -4.38
CA GLY A 87 11.66 1.51 -5.83
C GLY A 87 12.28 0.16 -6.22
N ALA A 88 13.13 -0.46 -5.41
CA ALA A 88 13.70 -1.77 -5.70
C ALA A 88 12.64 -2.88 -5.67
N LEU A 89 11.61 -2.76 -4.83
CA LEU A 89 10.47 -3.69 -4.82
C LEU A 89 9.71 -3.62 -6.15
N LEU A 90 9.45 -2.41 -6.66
CA LEU A 90 8.81 -2.24 -7.95
C LEU A 90 9.68 -2.79 -9.10
N GLU A 91 10.98 -2.52 -9.08
CA GLU A 91 11.90 -3.07 -10.09
C GLU A 91 11.92 -4.61 -10.09
N ALA A 92 11.87 -5.23 -8.91
CA ALA A 92 11.75 -6.69 -8.79
C ALA A 92 10.43 -7.20 -9.39
N ILE A 93 9.31 -6.52 -9.13
CA ILE A 93 7.98 -6.88 -9.68
C ILE A 93 7.91 -6.66 -11.20
N GLU A 94 8.64 -5.67 -11.72
CA GLU A 94 8.83 -5.46 -13.16
C GLU A 94 9.70 -6.56 -13.81
N GLY A 95 10.24 -7.48 -13.03
CA GLY A 95 11.07 -8.60 -13.51
C GLY A 95 12.51 -8.22 -13.79
N LYS A 96 12.96 -7.04 -13.32
CA LYS A 96 14.37 -6.65 -13.45
C LYS A 96 15.22 -7.49 -12.50
N ARG A 97 16.39 -7.89 -12.98
CA ARG A 97 17.39 -8.54 -12.13
C ARG A 97 18.04 -7.49 -11.25
N LEU A 98 17.72 -7.51 -9.95
CA LEU A 98 18.32 -6.59 -8.99
C LEU A 98 19.80 -6.93 -8.78
N PRO A 99 20.74 -5.97 -8.91
CA PRO A 99 22.17 -6.24 -8.77
C PRO A 99 22.56 -6.88 -7.44
N GLY A 100 21.88 -6.49 -6.35
CA GLY A 100 22.13 -7.06 -5.01
C GLY A 100 21.70 -8.51 -4.88
N ILE A 101 20.58 -8.91 -5.51
CA ILE A 101 20.12 -10.32 -5.53
C ILE A 101 21.04 -11.15 -6.43
N ALA A 102 21.38 -10.62 -7.60
CA ALA A 102 22.26 -11.27 -8.57
C ALA A 102 23.66 -11.57 -8.03
N ALA A 103 24.13 -10.80 -7.04
CA ALA A 103 25.43 -11.01 -6.40
C ALA A 103 25.43 -12.13 -5.35
N ILE A 104 24.25 -12.60 -4.93
CA ILE A 104 24.07 -13.64 -3.89
C ILE A 104 23.57 -14.95 -4.52
N GLU A 105 22.85 -14.88 -5.64
CA GLU A 105 22.47 -16.04 -6.44
C GLU A 105 23.70 -16.59 -7.19
N ASP A 106 24.27 -17.69 -6.67
CA ASP A 106 25.30 -18.52 -7.30
C ASP A 106 24.78 -19.26 -8.55
#